data_AF-A0A7C5JI34-F1
#
_entry.id   AF-A0A7C5JI34-F1
#
_cell.length_a   1.000
_cell.length_b   1.000
_cell.length_c   1.000
_cell.angle_alpha   90.00
_cell.angle_beta   90.00
_cell.angle_gamma   90.00
#
_symmetry.space_group_name_H-M   'P 1'
#
loop_
_entity.id
_entity.type
_entity.pdbx_description
1 polymer ?
#
loop_
_entity_poly.entity_id
_entity_poly.type
_entity_poly.pdbx_seq_one_letter_code
_entity_poly.pdbx_strand_id
1 'polypeptide(L)'
;MIQRIKYVALFYIIAIAIRYYFVVYEPSFLALIPDAIKGLLQGISPFISGIILIYCFKRSLNYSLFSIGIKQTIFLIVLPVVLFVVASLFETETVTISLPLLILSSILYGFFEEFGWRGYLHSELNNIRRMYKYIIISILWYVWHLDFGFDTSHLLSYLYILAGSIGIGYVADKSKSLILPALFHAFFNILLSNSLLSISLKSKIIIVIISIVSIIVVMIFTKKKENKYVT
;
A
#
# COMPACT_ATOMS: atom_id res chain seq x y z
N MET A 1 -0.09 -17.18 22.41
CA MET A 1 0.97 -16.26 21.93
C MET A 1 1.96 -16.96 21.00
N ILE A 2 2.53 -18.10 21.40
CA ILE A 2 3.50 -18.89 20.61
C ILE A 2 2.98 -19.27 19.20
N GLN A 3 1.73 -19.74 19.09
CA GLN A 3 1.15 -20.10 17.78
C GLN A 3 1.08 -18.92 16.81
N ARG A 4 0.80 -17.70 17.29
CA ARG A 4 0.74 -16.51 16.43
C ARG A 4 2.12 -16.11 15.90
N ILE A 5 3.14 -16.19 16.76
CA ILE A 5 4.53 -15.92 16.39
C ILE A 5 4.99 -16.86 15.27
N LYS A 6 4.63 -18.15 15.34
CA LYS A 6 4.92 -19.11 14.26
C LYS A 6 4.36 -18.65 12.91
N TYR A 7 3.13 -18.14 12.87
CA TYR A 7 2.51 -17.71 11.62
C TYR A 7 3.02 -16.35 11.14
N VAL A 8 3.38 -15.44 12.06
CA VAL A 8 4.13 -14.22 11.70
C VAL A 8 5.46 -14.56 11.06
N ALA A 9 6.22 -15.50 11.63
CA ALA A 9 7.49 -15.95 11.09
C ALA A 9 7.31 -16.64 9.72
N LEU A 10 6.32 -17.53 9.59
CA LEU A 10 6.04 -18.22 8.33
C LEU A 10 5.63 -17.24 7.22
N PHE A 11 4.76 -16.28 7.54
CA PHE A 11 4.41 -15.20 6.62
C PHE A 11 5.64 -14.45 6.14
N TYR A 12 6.51 -14.09 7.07
CA TYR A 12 7.68 -13.28 6.76
C TYR A 12 8.72 -14.04 5.93
N ILE A 13 8.95 -15.33 6.25
CA ILE A 13 9.84 -16.20 5.47
C ILE A 13 9.38 -16.31 4.02
N ILE A 14 8.07 -16.54 3.78
CA ILE A 14 7.51 -16.63 2.43
C ILE A 14 7.65 -15.28 1.72
N ALA A 15 7.34 -14.17 2.40
CA ALA A 15 7.43 -12.83 1.82
C ALA A 15 8.87 -12.49 1.40
N ILE A 16 9.86 -12.79 2.26
CA ILE A 16 11.28 -12.58 1.95
C ILE A 16 11.75 -13.49 0.82
N ALA A 17 11.36 -14.77 0.80
CA ALA A 17 11.77 -15.70 -0.26
C ALA A 17 11.29 -15.25 -1.65
N ILE A 18 10.02 -14.83 -1.75
CA ILE A 18 9.45 -14.33 -3.01
C ILE A 18 10.09 -12.99 -3.41
N ARG A 19 10.30 -12.08 -2.45
CA ARG A 19 10.97 -10.80 -2.69
C ARG A 19 12.41 -11.00 -3.19
N TYR A 20 13.16 -11.88 -2.54
CA TYR A 20 14.52 -12.24 -2.95
C TYR A 20 14.52 -12.78 -4.38
N TYR A 21 13.58 -13.66 -4.72
CA TYR A 21 13.44 -14.19 -6.08
C TYR A 21 13.24 -13.09 -7.13
N PHE A 22 12.32 -12.13 -6.91
CA PHE A 22 12.02 -11.10 -7.91
C PHE A 22 12.98 -9.91 -7.92
N VAL A 23 13.68 -9.62 -6.81
CA VAL A 23 14.52 -8.42 -6.68
C VAL A 23 16.01 -8.73 -6.66
N VAL A 24 16.44 -9.79 -5.99
CA VAL A 24 17.88 -10.12 -5.85
C VAL A 24 18.32 -11.13 -6.90
N TYR A 25 17.57 -12.23 -7.05
CA TYR A 25 17.85 -13.20 -8.12
C TYR A 25 17.49 -12.65 -9.50
N GLU A 26 16.43 -11.84 -9.58
CA GLU A 26 15.97 -11.13 -10.78
C GLU A 26 15.93 -12.04 -12.04
N PRO A 27 14.96 -12.96 -12.14
CA PRO A 27 14.92 -13.93 -13.23
C PRO A 27 14.82 -13.23 -14.60
N SER A 28 15.51 -13.78 -15.59
CA SER A 28 15.70 -13.16 -16.91
C SER A 28 14.41 -12.76 -17.62
N PHE A 29 13.29 -13.45 -17.40
CA PHE A 29 12.01 -13.08 -18.00
C PHE A 29 11.50 -11.71 -17.52
N LEU A 30 11.94 -11.21 -16.37
CA LEU A 30 11.57 -9.87 -15.90
C LEU A 30 12.10 -8.76 -16.82
N ALA A 31 13.17 -9.01 -17.56
CA ALA A 31 13.67 -8.08 -18.57
C ALA A 31 12.79 -8.02 -19.84
N LEU A 32 11.89 -9.00 -20.02
CA LEU A 32 11.02 -9.13 -21.19
C LEU A 32 9.62 -8.55 -20.97
N ILE A 33 9.28 -8.15 -19.74
CA ILE A 33 7.96 -7.63 -19.38
C ILE A 33 7.98 -6.13 -19.13
N PRO A 34 6.85 -5.42 -19.27
CA PRO A 34 6.76 -3.99 -18.98
C PRO A 34 7.15 -3.65 -17.53
N ASP A 35 7.81 -2.52 -17.32
CA ASP A 35 8.27 -2.06 -16.00
C ASP A 35 7.16 -2.00 -14.95
N ALA A 36 5.95 -1.62 -15.37
CA ALA A 36 4.78 -1.62 -14.49
C ALA A 36 4.48 -3.02 -13.92
N ILE A 37 4.56 -4.06 -14.76
CA ILE A 37 4.34 -5.45 -14.34
C ILE A 37 5.52 -5.95 -13.51
N LYS A 38 6.75 -5.61 -13.92
CA LYS A 38 7.97 -5.93 -13.15
C LYS A 38 7.86 -5.39 -11.72
N GLY A 39 7.50 -4.12 -11.56
CA GLY A 39 7.31 -3.49 -10.25
C GLY A 39 6.24 -4.20 -9.42
N LEU A 40 5.09 -4.56 -10.02
CA LEU A 40 4.05 -5.34 -9.32
C LEU A 40 4.58 -6.68 -8.81
N LEU A 41 5.33 -7.44 -9.61
CA LEU A 41 5.90 -8.72 -9.21
C LEU A 41 6.94 -8.55 -8.09
N GLN A 42 7.73 -7.48 -8.12
CA GLN A 42 8.69 -7.17 -7.04
C GLN A 42 7.99 -6.81 -5.72
N GLY A 43 6.77 -6.29 -5.77
CA GLY A 43 5.94 -5.95 -4.60
C GLY A 43 4.94 -7.02 -4.14
N ILE A 44 4.71 -8.09 -4.90
CA ILE A 44 3.58 -9.01 -4.68
C ILE A 44 3.75 -9.96 -3.49
N SER A 45 4.95 -10.05 -2.92
CA SER A 45 5.28 -11.09 -1.94
C SER A 45 4.48 -11.02 -0.61
N PRO A 46 4.15 -9.85 -0.02
CA PRO A 46 3.29 -9.81 1.17
C PRO A 46 1.86 -10.27 0.85
N PHE A 47 1.36 -9.97 -0.36
CA PHE A 47 0.04 -10.42 -0.82
C PHE A 47 -0.05 -11.94 -0.90
N ILE A 48 0.88 -12.58 -1.62
CA ILE A 48 0.92 -14.04 -1.79
C ILE A 48 1.05 -14.71 -0.42
N SER A 49 1.96 -14.22 0.41
CA SER A 49 2.16 -14.76 1.76
C SER A 49 0.88 -14.65 2.59
N GLY A 50 0.24 -13.47 2.62
CA GLY A 50 -1.02 -13.26 3.33
C GLY A 50 -2.13 -14.21 2.86
N ILE A 51 -2.29 -14.39 1.54
CA ILE A 51 -3.26 -15.33 0.95
C ILE A 51 -2.99 -16.76 1.39
N ILE A 52 -1.75 -17.25 1.28
CA ILE A 52 -1.39 -18.62 1.69
C ILE A 52 -1.76 -18.84 3.15
N LEU A 53 -1.41 -17.89 4.02
CA LEU A 53 -1.70 -18.01 5.45
C LEU A 53 -3.21 -17.97 5.74
N ILE A 54 -3.95 -17.08 5.08
CA ILE A 54 -5.41 -16.98 5.25
C ILE A 54 -6.10 -18.27 4.80
N TYR A 55 -5.80 -18.77 3.60
CA TYR A 55 -6.54 -19.89 3.01
C TYR A 55 -6.02 -21.26 3.45
N CYS A 56 -4.69 -21.49 3.42
CA CYS A 56 -4.12 -22.81 3.75
C CYS A 56 -4.09 -23.06 5.27
N PHE A 57 -3.91 -22.01 6.07
CA PHE A 57 -3.81 -22.11 7.54
C PHE A 57 -5.02 -21.51 8.28
N LYS A 58 -6.07 -21.12 7.54
CA LYS A 58 -7.34 -20.60 8.08
C LYS A 58 -7.14 -19.43 9.06
N ARG A 59 -6.16 -18.56 8.78
CA ARG A 59 -5.88 -17.38 9.60
C ARG A 59 -6.90 -16.27 9.32
N SER A 60 -7.20 -15.47 10.34
CA SER A 60 -8.22 -14.43 10.28
C SER A 60 -7.76 -13.19 9.51
N LEU A 61 -8.66 -12.61 8.71
CA LEU A 61 -8.54 -11.27 8.14
C LEU A 61 -9.57 -10.34 8.80
N ASN A 62 -9.11 -9.39 9.61
CA ASN A 62 -9.97 -8.50 10.40
C ASN A 62 -10.34 -7.20 9.66
N TYR A 63 -10.10 -7.13 8.36
CA TYR A 63 -10.27 -5.93 7.52
C TYR A 63 -11.08 -6.29 6.28
N SER A 64 -11.89 -5.35 5.79
CA SER A 64 -12.69 -5.52 4.58
C SER A 64 -12.12 -4.68 3.44
N LEU A 65 -12.25 -5.17 2.21
CA LEU A 65 -11.87 -4.42 1.01
C LEU A 65 -12.75 -3.18 0.83
N PHE A 66 -14.06 -3.32 1.06
CA PHE A 66 -15.08 -2.33 0.71
C PHE A 66 -15.83 -1.80 1.94
N SER A 67 -15.17 -1.65 3.10
CA SER A 67 -15.83 -1.16 4.33
C SER A 67 -16.51 0.20 4.14
N ILE A 68 -16.03 1.03 3.22
CA ILE A 68 -16.61 2.35 2.90
C ILE A 68 -17.69 2.32 1.81
N GLY A 69 -17.99 1.15 1.24
CA GLY A 69 -18.89 0.95 0.11
C GLY A 69 -18.18 0.93 -1.26
N ILE A 70 -18.73 0.15 -2.19
CA ILE A 70 -18.14 -0.05 -3.53
C ILE A 70 -18.09 1.23 -4.35
N LYS A 71 -19.14 2.07 -4.31
CA LYS A 71 -19.21 3.32 -5.07
C LYS A 71 -18.15 4.32 -4.60
N GLN A 72 -18.01 4.45 -3.28
CA GLN A 72 -16.99 5.28 -2.64
C GLN A 72 -15.58 4.77 -2.97
N THR A 73 -15.40 3.46 -2.96
CA THR A 73 -14.12 2.84 -3.30
C THR A 73 -13.73 3.14 -4.75
N ILE A 74 -14.64 2.93 -5.70
CA ILE A 74 -14.40 3.25 -7.12
C ILE A 74 -14.09 4.73 -7.29
N PHE A 75 -14.86 5.62 -6.66
CA PHE A 75 -14.62 7.06 -6.69
C PHE A 75 -13.20 7.41 -6.23
N LEU A 76 -12.76 6.88 -5.09
CA LEU A 76 -11.44 7.18 -4.53
C LEU A 76 -10.27 6.60 -5.34
N ILE A 77 -10.48 5.53 -6.10
CA ILE A 77 -9.50 4.98 -7.03
C ILE A 77 -9.43 5.82 -8.32
N VAL A 78 -10.59 6.20 -8.87
CA VAL A 78 -10.67 6.91 -10.15
C VAL A 78 -10.25 8.38 -10.01
N LEU A 79 -10.56 9.03 -8.89
CA LEU A 79 -10.24 10.43 -8.63
C LEU A 79 -8.77 10.79 -8.91
N PRO A 80 -7.75 10.16 -8.29
CA PRO A 80 -6.35 10.50 -8.57
C PRO A 80 -5.97 10.26 -10.03
N VAL A 81 -6.48 9.20 -10.67
CA VAL A 81 -6.21 8.90 -12.09
C VAL A 81 -6.69 10.05 -12.98
N VAL A 82 -7.93 10.51 -12.78
CA VAL A 82 -8.50 11.63 -13.55
C VAL A 82 -7.72 12.91 -13.28
N LEU A 83 -7.40 13.22 -12.03
CA LEU A 83 -6.66 14.43 -11.68
C LEU A 83 -5.25 14.45 -12.29
N PHE A 84 -4.54 13.31 -12.34
CA PHE A 84 -3.24 13.21 -13.00
C PHE A 84 -3.34 13.39 -14.52
N VAL A 85 -4.36 12.81 -15.16
CA VAL A 85 -4.61 13.01 -16.59
C VAL A 85 -4.88 14.48 -16.90
N VAL A 86 -5.74 15.13 -16.10
CA VAL A 86 -6.05 16.55 -16.25
C VAL A 86 -4.80 17.41 -16.05
N ALA A 87 -3.98 17.15 -15.03
CA ALA A 87 -2.73 17.88 -14.83
C ALA A 87 -1.74 17.70 -15.99
N SER A 88 -1.63 16.48 -16.54
CA SER A 88 -0.80 16.22 -17.72
C SER A 88 -1.26 17.05 -18.93
N LEU A 89 -2.57 17.14 -19.18
CA LEU A 89 -3.11 17.97 -20.25
C LEU A 89 -2.75 19.46 -20.09
N PHE A 90 -2.78 19.97 -18.86
CA PHE A 90 -2.44 21.38 -18.61
C PHE A 90 -0.95 21.68 -18.66
N GLU A 91 -0.09 20.76 -18.25
CA GLU A 91 1.36 21.02 -18.16
C GLU A 91 2.14 20.59 -19.41
N THR A 92 1.63 19.61 -20.15
CA THR A 92 2.37 18.99 -21.27
C THR A 92 1.61 19.00 -22.58
N GLU A 93 0.37 19.49 -22.58
CA GLU A 93 -0.57 19.49 -23.73
C GLU A 93 -0.82 18.11 -24.36
N THR A 94 -0.35 17.03 -23.70
CA THR A 94 -0.43 15.66 -24.19
C THR A 94 -0.75 14.70 -23.04
N VAL A 95 -1.36 13.56 -23.38
CA VAL A 95 -1.57 12.45 -22.45
C VAL A 95 -1.05 11.19 -23.10
N THR A 96 -0.11 10.54 -22.43
CA THR A 96 0.34 9.21 -22.83
C THR A 96 -0.62 8.17 -22.24
N ILE A 97 -0.96 7.14 -23.01
CA ILE A 97 -1.79 6.01 -22.55
C ILE A 97 -1.16 5.34 -21.31
N SER A 98 0.16 5.42 -21.16
CA SER A 98 0.90 4.91 -20.01
C SER A 98 0.61 5.63 -18.69
N LEU A 99 0.17 6.90 -18.69
CA LEU A 99 -0.02 7.65 -17.44
C LEU A 99 -1.13 7.05 -16.56
N PRO A 100 -2.38 6.85 -17.03
CA PRO A 100 -3.40 6.17 -16.24
C PRO A 100 -2.95 4.78 -15.75
N LEU A 101 -2.28 4.02 -16.61
CA LEU A 101 -1.76 2.69 -16.29
C LEU A 101 -0.72 2.74 -15.16
N LEU A 102 0.14 3.75 -15.15
CA LEU A 102 1.16 3.94 -14.12
C LEU A 102 0.55 4.30 -12.75
N ILE A 103 -0.47 5.16 -12.73
CA ILE A 103 -1.20 5.51 -11.51
C ILE A 103 -1.95 4.28 -10.98
N LEU A 104 -2.65 3.54 -11.84
CA LEU A 104 -3.33 2.29 -11.47
C LEU A 104 -2.35 1.22 -10.98
N SER A 105 -1.18 1.11 -11.62
CA SER A 105 -0.12 0.18 -11.20
C SER A 105 0.42 0.54 -9.82
N SER A 106 0.56 1.84 -9.51
CA SER A 106 0.96 2.30 -8.17
C SER A 106 -0.10 1.96 -7.11
N ILE A 107 -1.39 2.10 -7.44
CA ILE A 107 -2.50 1.71 -6.56
C ILE A 107 -2.51 0.20 -6.32
N LEU A 108 -2.34 -0.59 -7.38
CA LEU A 108 -2.31 -2.05 -7.29
C LEU A 108 -1.09 -2.56 -6.53
N TYR A 109 0.07 -1.94 -6.73
CA TYR A 109 1.30 -2.20 -5.97
C TYR A 109 1.07 -1.95 -4.48
N GLY A 110 0.54 -0.76 -4.14
CA GLY A 110 0.17 -0.44 -2.75
C GLY A 110 -0.82 -1.44 -2.19
N PHE A 111 -1.83 -1.86 -2.96
CA PHE A 111 -2.78 -2.88 -2.53
C PHE A 111 -2.12 -4.23 -2.20
N PHE A 112 -1.22 -4.73 -3.05
CA PHE A 112 -0.54 -6.00 -2.78
C PHE A 112 0.30 -5.96 -1.51
N GLU A 113 1.05 -4.88 -1.30
CA GLU A 113 1.79 -4.69 -0.06
C GLU A 113 0.85 -4.60 1.15
N GLU A 114 -0.14 -3.71 1.09
CA GLU A 114 -1.04 -3.44 2.22
C GLU A 114 -1.94 -4.61 2.58
N PHE A 115 -2.30 -5.47 1.63
CA PHE A 115 -3.04 -6.69 1.93
C PHE A 115 -2.24 -7.61 2.86
N GLY A 116 -0.94 -7.79 2.60
CA GLY A 116 -0.06 -8.57 3.45
C GLY A 116 0.22 -7.87 4.78
N TRP A 117 0.68 -6.62 4.73
CA TRP A 117 1.12 -5.87 5.91
C TRP A 117 -0.04 -5.46 6.83
N ARG A 118 -1.07 -4.83 6.27
CA ARG A 118 -2.21 -4.25 7.00
C ARG A 118 -3.42 -5.19 7.05
N GLY A 119 -3.57 -6.10 6.09
CA GLY A 119 -4.58 -7.14 6.15
C GLY A 119 -4.15 -8.28 7.05
N TYR A 120 -3.27 -9.14 6.55
CA TYR A 120 -2.88 -10.35 7.26
C TYR A 120 -2.05 -10.07 8.53
N LEU A 121 -0.86 -9.50 8.40
CA LEU A 121 0.10 -9.40 9.51
C LEU A 121 -0.47 -8.55 10.65
N HIS A 122 -1.13 -7.45 10.30
CA HIS A 122 -1.84 -6.60 11.26
C HIS A 122 -2.95 -7.34 12.03
N SER A 123 -3.70 -8.22 11.38
CA SER A 123 -4.73 -9.06 12.01
C SER A 123 -4.11 -10.09 12.95
N GLU A 124 -2.96 -10.65 12.57
CA GLU A 124 -2.22 -11.60 13.39
C GLU A 124 -1.64 -10.95 14.66
N LEU A 125 -1.26 -9.67 14.57
CA LEU A 125 -0.74 -8.85 15.68
C LEU A 125 -1.84 -8.08 16.47
N ASN A 126 -3.12 -8.40 16.29
CA ASN A 126 -4.24 -7.63 16.86
C ASN A 126 -4.27 -7.59 18.40
N ASN A 127 -3.62 -8.54 19.06
CA ASN A 127 -3.55 -8.67 20.53
C ASN A 127 -2.43 -7.83 21.15
N ILE A 128 -1.65 -7.13 20.34
CA ILE A 128 -0.55 -6.26 20.78
C ILE A 128 -1.03 -4.80 20.77
N ARG A 129 -0.51 -3.96 21.67
CA ARG A 129 -0.80 -2.52 21.66
C ARG A 129 -0.46 -1.92 20.29
N ARG A 130 -1.30 -0.99 19.86
CA ARG A 130 -1.27 -0.39 18.53
C ARG A 130 0.11 0.10 18.09
N MET A 131 0.81 0.83 18.95
CA MET A 131 2.13 1.39 18.59
C MET A 131 3.20 0.31 18.41
N TYR A 132 3.24 -0.71 19.27
CA TYR A 132 4.19 -1.81 19.11
C TYR A 132 3.93 -2.60 17.82
N LYS A 133 2.66 -2.82 17.49
CA LYS A 133 2.27 -3.43 16.21
C LYS A 133 2.80 -2.65 15.01
N TYR A 134 2.72 -1.31 15.03
CA TYR A 134 3.25 -0.46 13.96
C TYR A 134 4.78 -0.52 13.86
N ILE A 135 5.47 -0.54 15.00
CA ILE A 135 6.93 -0.65 15.06
C ILE A 135 7.41 -2.04 14.57
N ILE A 136 6.70 -3.10 14.95
CA ILE A 136 7.01 -4.46 14.48
C ILE A 136 6.86 -4.51 12.95
N ILE A 137 5.75 -4.00 12.42
CA ILE A 137 5.53 -3.96 10.97
C ILE A 137 6.57 -3.09 10.28
N SER A 138 6.98 -1.94 10.84
CA SER A 138 8.00 -1.10 10.21
C SER A 138 9.36 -1.78 10.11
N ILE A 139 9.78 -2.50 11.16
CA ILE A 139 11.04 -3.26 11.15
C ILE A 139 10.98 -4.35 10.08
N LEU A 140 9.91 -5.14 10.08
CA LEU A 140 9.73 -6.23 9.11
C LEU A 140 9.62 -5.69 7.68
N TRP A 141 8.90 -4.59 7.48
CA TRP A 141 8.74 -3.98 6.16
C TRP A 141 10.04 -3.37 5.65
N TYR A 142 10.83 -2.69 6.51
CA TYR A 142 12.16 -2.19 6.15
C TYR A 142 13.10 -3.32 5.73
N VAL A 143 13.22 -4.36 6.56
CA VAL A 143 14.07 -5.53 6.25
C VAL A 143 13.60 -6.26 4.99
N TRP A 144 12.30 -6.23 4.68
CA TRP A 144 11.75 -6.79 3.45
C TRP A 144 12.22 -6.08 2.19
N HIS A 145 12.67 -4.82 2.25
CA HIS A 145 13.20 -4.16 1.06
C HIS A 145 14.52 -4.78 0.57
N LEU A 146 15.21 -5.54 1.44
CA LEU A 146 16.52 -6.16 1.17
C LEU A 146 17.62 -5.14 0.80
N ASP A 147 17.43 -3.89 1.22
CA ASP A 147 18.34 -2.77 0.99
C ASP A 147 18.96 -2.36 2.33
N PHE A 148 20.19 -2.84 2.58
CA PHE A 148 20.84 -2.76 3.88
C PHE A 148 22.13 -1.95 3.82
N GLY A 149 22.27 -1.04 4.78
CA GLY A 149 23.46 -0.21 4.95
C GLY A 149 23.42 0.58 6.26
N PHE A 150 24.57 1.15 6.63
CA PHE A 150 24.77 1.88 7.89
C PHE A 150 25.06 3.36 7.66
N ASP A 151 24.46 3.96 6.65
CA ASP A 151 24.61 5.38 6.32
C ASP A 151 23.31 6.17 6.55
N THR A 152 23.40 7.49 6.31
CA THR A 152 22.27 8.41 6.48
C THR A 152 21.12 8.13 5.54
N SER A 153 21.37 7.62 4.34
CA SER A 153 20.32 7.30 3.36
C SER A 153 19.47 6.13 3.83
N HIS A 154 20.10 5.07 4.36
CA HIS A 154 19.41 3.92 4.93
C HIS A 154 18.62 4.28 6.19
N LEU A 155 19.16 5.17 7.04
CA LEU A 155 18.43 5.70 8.19
C LEU A 155 17.19 6.49 7.77
N LEU A 156 17.32 7.38 6.78
CA LEU A 156 16.18 8.14 6.24
C LEU A 156 15.12 7.22 5.62
N SER A 157 15.53 6.19 4.88
CA SER A 157 14.65 5.16 4.35
C SER A 157 13.88 4.43 5.46
N TYR A 158 14.56 4.06 6.55
CA TYR A 158 13.89 3.46 7.71
C TYR A 158 12.89 4.42 8.38
N LEU A 159 13.28 5.69 8.60
CA LEU A 159 12.40 6.70 9.19
C LEU A 159 11.16 6.96 8.32
N TYR A 160 11.32 6.95 7.01
CA TYR A 160 10.21 7.02 6.06
C TYR A 160 9.27 5.82 6.18
N ILE A 161 9.81 4.59 6.21
CA ILE A 161 9.03 3.37 6.41
C ILE A 161 8.34 3.35 7.78
N LEU A 162 8.98 3.85 8.83
CA LEU A 162 8.40 3.98 10.16
C LEU A 162 7.23 4.97 10.17
N ALA A 163 7.40 6.15 9.57
CA ALA A 163 6.34 7.14 9.44
C ALA A 163 5.16 6.59 8.63
N GLY A 164 5.43 5.94 7.49
CA GLY A 164 4.44 5.24 6.68
C GLY A 164 3.73 4.13 7.47
N SER A 165 4.46 3.35 8.25
CA SER A 165 3.93 2.30 9.13
C SER A 165 2.92 2.83 10.15
N ILE A 166 3.26 3.96 10.79
CA ILE A 166 2.37 4.62 11.75
C ILE A 166 1.14 5.22 11.05
N GLY A 167 1.34 5.97 9.97
CA GLY A 167 0.27 6.66 9.25
C GLY A 167 -0.72 5.70 8.59
N ILE A 168 -0.22 4.80 7.75
CA ILE A 168 -1.03 3.81 7.03
C ILE A 168 -1.65 2.81 8.04
N GLY A 169 -0.89 2.42 9.07
CA GLY A 169 -1.40 1.58 10.15
C GLY A 169 -2.58 2.23 10.88
N TYR A 170 -2.50 3.53 11.17
CA TYR A 170 -3.60 4.30 11.76
C TYR A 170 -4.85 4.32 10.87
N VAL A 171 -4.68 4.56 9.57
CA VAL A 171 -5.78 4.53 8.60
C VAL A 171 -6.44 3.15 8.58
N ALA A 172 -5.66 2.07 8.55
CA ALA A 172 -6.17 0.71 8.60
C ALA A 172 -7.00 0.47 9.87
N ASP A 173 -6.45 0.80 11.05
CA ASP A 173 -7.12 0.56 12.32
C ASP A 173 -8.41 1.35 12.50
N LYS A 174 -8.47 2.59 11.99
CA LYS A 174 -9.65 3.46 12.08
C LYS A 174 -10.73 3.14 11.05
N SER A 175 -10.36 2.79 9.83
CA SER A 175 -11.31 2.56 8.74
C SER A 175 -11.78 1.12 8.63
N LYS A 176 -11.01 0.17 9.20
CA LYS A 176 -11.16 -1.28 8.96
C LYS A 176 -11.20 -1.63 7.46
N SER A 177 -10.63 -0.76 6.63
CA SER A 177 -10.55 -0.87 5.19
C SER A 177 -9.15 -1.30 4.77
N LEU A 178 -9.04 -2.14 3.74
CA LEU A 178 -7.76 -2.40 3.06
C LEU A 178 -7.50 -1.45 1.90
N ILE A 179 -8.55 -0.95 1.23
CA ILE A 179 -8.34 -0.07 0.09
C ILE A 179 -7.81 1.31 0.51
N LEU A 180 -8.22 1.81 1.68
CA LEU A 180 -7.74 3.12 2.15
C LEU A 180 -6.23 3.10 2.47
N PRO A 181 -5.69 2.14 3.24
CA PRO A 181 -4.24 1.94 3.35
C PRO A 181 -3.53 1.88 2.00
N ALA A 182 -4.08 1.11 1.05
CA ALA A 182 -3.49 0.93 -0.27
C ALA A 182 -3.40 2.25 -1.06
N LEU A 183 -4.46 3.06 -1.02
CA LEU A 183 -4.48 4.38 -1.64
C LEU A 183 -3.47 5.32 -0.98
N PHE A 184 -3.39 5.34 0.36
CA PHE A 184 -2.39 6.12 1.06
C PHE A 184 -0.97 5.72 0.66
N HIS A 185 -0.66 4.42 0.63
CA HIS A 185 0.62 3.90 0.17
C HIS A 185 0.90 4.39 -1.26
N ALA A 186 -0.04 4.18 -2.18
CA ALA A 186 0.12 4.57 -3.58
C ALA A 186 0.41 6.07 -3.75
N PHE A 187 -0.24 6.93 -2.97
CA PHE A 187 0.00 8.38 -3.02
C PHE A 187 1.41 8.74 -2.60
N PHE A 188 1.95 8.07 -1.59
CA PHE A 188 3.34 8.25 -1.18
C PHE A 188 4.31 7.80 -2.27
N ASN A 189 4.06 6.65 -2.92
CA ASN A 189 4.89 6.17 -4.03
C ASN A 189 4.83 7.13 -5.23
N ILE A 190 3.64 7.66 -5.54
CA ILE A 190 3.43 8.61 -6.65
C ILE A 190 4.19 9.92 -6.42
N LEU A 191 4.20 10.44 -5.17
CA LEU A 191 4.96 11.65 -4.83
C LEU A 191 6.46 11.47 -5.06
N LEU A 192 6.99 10.30 -4.73
CA LEU A 192 8.40 9.97 -4.86
C LEU A 192 8.78 9.38 -6.23
N SER A 193 7.80 9.16 -7.11
CA SER A 193 8.05 8.50 -8.37
C SER A 193 8.73 9.41 -9.39
N ASN A 194 9.86 8.93 -9.90
CA ASN A 194 10.58 9.49 -11.04
C ASN A 194 9.94 9.13 -12.40
N SER A 195 8.99 8.18 -12.46
CA SER A 195 8.30 7.87 -13.73
C SER A 195 7.24 8.90 -14.11
N LEU A 196 6.97 9.87 -13.23
CA LEU A 196 6.03 10.97 -13.44
C LEU A 196 6.75 12.33 -13.57
N LEU A 197 7.95 12.37 -14.16
CA LEU A 197 8.75 13.60 -14.27
C LEU A 197 8.09 14.69 -15.14
N SER A 198 7.21 14.30 -16.06
CA SER A 198 6.47 15.23 -16.90
C SER A 198 5.42 16.03 -16.14
N ILE A 199 5.09 15.63 -14.91
CA ILE A 199 4.14 16.32 -14.03
C ILE A 199 4.92 16.98 -12.90
N SER A 200 4.71 18.28 -12.73
CA SER A 200 5.38 19.09 -11.73
C SER A 200 5.12 18.56 -10.32
N LEU A 201 6.14 18.68 -9.46
CA LEU A 201 6.01 18.29 -8.05
C LEU A 201 4.85 19.02 -7.36
N LYS A 202 4.63 20.30 -7.72
CA LYS A 202 3.50 21.10 -7.23
C LYS A 202 2.16 20.42 -7.54
N SER A 203 1.95 19.99 -8.78
CA SER A 203 0.72 19.29 -9.18
C SER A 203 0.58 17.94 -8.50
N LYS A 204 1.66 17.14 -8.40
CA LYS A 204 1.65 15.88 -7.63
C LYS A 204 1.18 16.11 -6.19
N ILE A 205 1.73 17.11 -5.50
CA ILE A 205 1.38 17.46 -4.12
C ILE A 205 -0.10 17.86 -4.02
N ILE A 206 -0.58 18.74 -4.90
CA ILE A 206 -1.98 19.19 -4.90
C ILE A 206 -2.93 18.00 -5.10
N ILE A 207 -2.66 17.14 -6.07
CA ILE A 207 -3.50 15.97 -6.37
C ILE A 207 -3.55 15.01 -5.19
N VAL A 208 -2.41 14.74 -4.56
CA VAL A 208 -2.34 13.88 -3.38
C VAL A 208 -3.08 14.48 -2.19
N ILE A 209 -2.96 15.80 -1.96
CA ILE A 209 -3.74 16.49 -0.92
C ILE A 209 -5.24 16.35 -1.18
N ILE A 210 -5.71 16.63 -2.41
CA ILE A 210 -7.12 16.49 -2.79
C ILE A 210 -7.59 15.05 -2.56
N SER A 211 -6.76 14.06 -2.91
CA SER A 211 -7.10 12.64 -2.77
C SER A 211 -7.17 12.22 -1.30
N ILE A 212 -6.24 12.67 -0.45
CA ILE A 212 -6.26 12.42 1.00
C ILE A 212 -7.48 13.08 1.66
N VAL A 213 -7.75 14.34 1.32
CA VAL A 213 -8.94 15.06 1.83
C VAL A 213 -10.21 14.32 1.42
N SER A 214 -10.29 13.85 0.18
CA SER A 214 -11.43 13.07 -0.31
C SER A 214 -11.63 11.77 0.48
N ILE A 215 -10.54 11.05 0.82
CA ILE A 215 -10.62 9.89 1.71
C ILE A 215 -11.19 10.27 3.08
N ILE A 216 -10.68 11.34 3.71
CA ILE A 216 -11.13 11.80 5.02
C ILE A 216 -12.62 12.16 4.99
N VAL A 217 -13.06 12.89 3.97
CA VAL A 217 -14.46 13.27 3.76
C VAL A 217 -15.34 12.03 3.63
N VAL A 218 -14.97 11.07 2.78
CA VAL A 218 -15.70 9.81 2.62
C VAL A 218 -15.79 9.05 3.94
N MET A 219 -14.70 8.95 4.70
CA MET A 219 -14.70 8.28 6.00
C MET A 219 -15.68 8.92 6.99
N ILE A 220 -15.74 10.26 7.03
CA ILE A 220 -16.66 11.00 7.91
C ILE A 220 -18.12 10.74 7.51
N PHE A 221 -18.45 10.82 6.22
CA PHE A 221 -19.82 10.63 5.74
C PHE A 221 -20.30 9.19 5.89
N THR A 222 -19.45 8.19 5.63
CA THR A 222 -19.83 6.79 5.81
C THR A 222 -20.10 6.47 7.28
N LYS A 223 -19.27 6.96 8.20
CA LYS A 223 -19.49 6.77 9.65
C LYS A 223 -20.80 7.42 10.13
N LYS A 224 -21.13 8.61 9.63
CA LYS A 224 -22.40 9.28 9.96
C LYS A 224 -23.60 8.46 9.49
N LYS A 225 -23.48 7.80 8.33
CA LYS A 225 -24.55 6.96 7.78
C LYS A 225 -24.79 5.72 8.65
N GLU A 226 -23.74 5.03 9.09
CA GLU A 226 -23.86 3.87 9.99
C GLU A 226 -24.57 4.23 11.30
N ASN A 227 -24.19 5.35 11.93
CA ASN A 227 -24.82 5.79 13.19
C ASN A 227 -26.33 6.10 13.06
N LYS A 228 -26.79 6.53 11.88
CA LYS A 228 -28.20 6.89 11.65
C LYS A 228 -29.12 5.66 11.53
N TYR A 229 -28.58 4.47 11.27
CA TYR A 229 -29.37 3.22 11.19
C TYR A 229 -29.32 2.38 12.46
N VAL A 230 -28.61 2.84 13.50
CA VAL A 230 -28.46 2.16 14.80
C VAL A 230 -29.24 2.87 15.91
N THR A 231 -29.83 4.04 15.62
CA THR A 231 -30.75 4.81 16.49
C THR A 231 -32.17 4.71 16.00
#